data_AF-A0A7S2IGV5-F1
#
_entry.id   AF-A0A7S2IGV5-F1
#
_cell.length_a   1.000
_cell.length_b   1.000
_cell.length_c   1.000
_cell.angle_alpha   90.00
_cell.angle_beta   90.00
_cell.angle_gamma   90.00
#
_symmetry.space_group_name_H-M   'P 1'
#
loop_
_entity.id
_entity.type
_entity.pdbx_description
1 polymer ?
#
loop_
_entity_poly.entity_id
_entity_poly.type
_entity_poly.pdbx_seq_one_letter_code
_entity_poly.pdbx_strand_id
1 'polypeptide(L)'
;SGCAVPFPLFVESTRGDGLTICMSKLEGNNGWMDEGQMRAVMTWLARLHAAFWGPRADEAVSAGLQPQGCYWYLDTRAEEHLRMSNKGWEGRLRLAARAIDLRLKADPMQSVCHGDAKDANIVFSEGGDGSEAMMYDFQYCGKAPPSKDLAYALTCASNVPAAEEALLQHYLRELTRHLE
;
A
#
# COMPACT_ATOMS: atom_id res chain seq x y z
N SER A 1 2.91 -8.26 13.43
CA SER A 1 3.90 -7.86 12.42
C SER A 1 4.77 -6.67 12.82
N GLY A 2 4.53 -5.98 13.95
CA GLY A 2 5.41 -4.88 14.38
C GLY A 2 5.41 -3.67 13.42
N CYS A 3 4.38 -3.56 12.56
CA CYS A 3 4.12 -2.35 11.79
C CYS A 3 3.55 -1.30 12.74
N ALA A 4 4.14 -0.11 12.75
CA ALA A 4 3.59 1.03 13.45
C ALA A 4 2.37 1.58 12.69
N VAL A 5 1.19 1.47 13.31
CA VAL A 5 -0.12 1.87 12.77
C VAL A 5 -0.96 2.49 13.89
N PRO A 6 -1.91 3.38 13.57
CA PRO A 6 -2.86 3.84 14.55
C PRO A 6 -3.82 2.68 14.90
N PHE A 7 -4.22 2.57 16.16
CA PHE A 7 -5.19 1.59 16.62
C PHE A 7 -6.48 2.27 17.10
N PRO A 8 -7.66 1.64 16.92
CA PRO A 8 -8.92 2.22 17.34
C PRO A 8 -9.00 2.27 18.87
N LEU A 9 -9.32 3.45 19.41
CA LEU A 9 -9.62 3.70 20.83
C LEU A 9 -11.13 3.63 21.10
N PHE A 10 -11.94 4.00 20.12
CA PHE A 10 -13.39 3.99 20.21
C PHE A 10 -14.02 3.87 18.81
N VAL A 11 -15.12 3.12 18.70
CA VAL A 11 -15.87 2.92 17.46
C VAL A 11 -17.35 3.12 17.75
N GLU A 12 -17.99 4.05 17.07
CA GLU A 12 -19.42 4.34 17.20
C GLU A 12 -20.09 4.37 15.84
N SER A 13 -21.20 3.64 15.73
CA SER A 13 -22.13 3.75 14.60
C SER A 13 -23.19 4.79 14.94
N THR A 14 -23.26 5.85 14.14
CA THR A 14 -24.31 6.86 14.26
C THR A 14 -25.61 6.37 13.61
N ARG A 15 -26.77 6.77 14.15
CA ARG A 15 -28.08 6.47 13.53
C ARG A 15 -28.21 7.24 12.20
N GLY A 16 -27.89 6.58 11.09
CA GLY A 16 -27.98 7.15 9.73
C GLY A 16 -26.80 6.83 8.81
N ASP A 17 -26.19 5.65 8.95
CA ASP A 17 -25.11 5.09 8.12
C ASP A 17 -23.68 5.65 8.31
N GLY A 18 -23.45 6.53 9.29
CA GLY A 18 -22.10 7.02 9.60
C GLY A 18 -21.34 6.15 10.60
N LEU A 19 -20.08 5.83 10.32
CA LEU A 19 -19.15 5.21 11.26
C LEU A 19 -18.12 6.25 11.74
N THR A 20 -17.97 6.40 13.06
CA THR A 20 -16.92 7.22 13.66
C THR A 20 -15.91 6.32 14.36
N ILE A 21 -14.64 6.49 14.03
CA ILE A 21 -13.52 5.77 14.63
C ILE A 21 -12.58 6.78 15.26
N CYS A 22 -12.43 6.75 16.58
CA CYS A 22 -11.37 7.46 17.29
C CYS A 22 -10.12 6.58 17.28
N MET A 23 -8.98 7.09 16.82
CA MET A 23 -7.73 6.32 16.71
C MET A 23 -6.62 6.94 17.57
N SER A 24 -5.65 6.12 17.96
CA SER A 24 -4.43 6.61 18.59
C SER A 24 -3.69 7.60 17.68
N LYS A 25 -3.16 8.67 18.25
CA LYS A 25 -2.35 9.65 17.52
C LYS A 25 -0.97 9.05 17.21
N LEU A 26 -0.52 9.20 15.96
CA LEU A 26 0.88 8.98 15.59
C LEU A 26 1.67 10.26 15.87
N GLU A 27 2.76 10.16 16.62
CA GLU A 27 3.63 11.29 16.95
C GLU A 27 4.81 11.34 15.98
N GLY A 28 4.84 12.36 15.12
CA GLY A 28 5.89 12.50 14.13
C GLY A 28 5.58 13.58 13.10
N ASN A 29 6.45 13.68 12.09
CA ASN A 29 6.31 14.65 11.01
C ASN A 29 5.99 13.96 9.68
N ASN A 30 5.19 14.64 8.88
CA ASN A 30 5.02 14.35 7.46
C ASN A 30 5.80 15.38 6.62
N GLY A 31 6.16 15.03 5.39
CA GLY A 31 6.90 15.95 4.52
C GLY A 31 7.64 15.25 3.40
N TRP A 32 8.52 16.02 2.75
CA TRP A 32 9.37 15.53 1.66
C TRP A 32 10.23 14.36 2.14
N MET A 33 10.25 13.29 1.36
CA MET A 33 10.92 12.05 1.71
C MET A 33 12.33 11.99 1.12
N ASP A 34 13.33 11.78 1.97
CA ASP A 34 14.68 11.42 1.53
C ASP A 34 14.84 9.91 1.31
N GLU A 35 16.03 9.49 0.86
CA GLU A 35 16.33 8.07 0.59
C GLU A 35 16.30 7.20 1.86
N GLY A 36 16.65 7.76 3.03
CA GLY A 36 16.62 7.06 4.31
C GLY A 36 15.19 6.79 4.77
N GLN A 37 14.33 7.80 4.64
CA GLN A 37 12.90 7.67 4.90
C GLN A 37 12.22 6.70 3.93
N MET A 38 12.59 6.73 2.65
CA MET A 38 12.06 5.76 1.68
C MET A 38 12.50 4.33 2.01
N ARG A 39 13.74 4.12 2.50
CA ARG A 39 14.15 2.82 3.05
C ARG A 39 13.30 2.39 4.24
N ALA A 40 12.94 3.32 5.14
CA ALA A 40 12.05 3.01 6.26
C ALA A 40 10.64 2.60 5.77
N VAL A 41 10.11 3.25 4.74
CA VAL A 41 8.85 2.87 4.08
C VAL A 41 8.94 1.47 3.48
N MET A 42 10.04 1.16 2.78
CA MET A 42 10.27 -0.19 2.24
C MET A 42 10.32 -1.25 3.34
N THR A 43 10.97 -0.97 4.47
CA THR A 43 10.96 -1.86 5.65
C THR A 43 9.54 -2.05 6.18
N TRP A 44 8.75 -0.98 6.28
CA TRP A 44 7.38 -1.04 6.78
C TRP A 44 6.47 -1.87 5.85
N LEU A 45 6.56 -1.65 4.53
CA LEU A 45 5.80 -2.41 3.53
C LEU A 45 6.21 -3.90 3.56
N ALA A 46 7.51 -4.20 3.68
CA ALA A 46 7.99 -5.57 3.79
C ALA A 46 7.40 -6.28 5.02
N ARG A 47 7.32 -5.62 6.17
CA ARG A 47 6.67 -6.15 7.38
C ARG A 47 5.19 -6.42 7.18
N LEU A 48 4.45 -5.50 6.55
CA LEU A 48 3.04 -5.69 6.23
C LEU A 48 2.84 -6.89 5.30
N HIS A 49 3.59 -6.90 4.20
CA HIS A 49 3.48 -7.94 3.18
C HIS A 49 3.89 -9.33 3.71
N ALA A 50 4.91 -9.42 4.56
CA ALA A 50 5.28 -10.70 5.19
C ALA A 50 4.20 -11.22 6.15
N ALA A 51 3.52 -10.32 6.87
CA ALA A 51 2.49 -10.67 7.85
C ALA A 51 1.35 -11.49 7.22
N PHE A 52 0.97 -11.14 5.99
CA PHE A 52 -0.17 -11.69 5.27
C PHE A 52 0.22 -12.45 4.00
N TRP A 53 1.48 -12.90 3.89
CA TRP A 53 1.96 -13.55 2.68
C TRP A 53 1.19 -14.84 2.35
N GLY A 54 0.82 -15.01 1.08
CA GLY A 54 0.21 -16.23 0.57
C GLY A 54 -1.15 -16.54 1.23
N PRO A 55 -1.38 -17.76 1.74
CA PRO A 55 -2.67 -18.16 2.31
C PRO A 55 -3.19 -17.26 3.43
N ARG A 56 -2.31 -16.57 4.16
CA ARG A 56 -2.70 -15.64 5.23
C ARG A 56 -3.50 -14.43 4.69
N ALA A 57 -3.31 -14.07 3.43
CA ALA A 57 -4.15 -13.04 2.80
C ALA A 57 -5.58 -13.55 2.60
N ASP A 58 -5.77 -14.80 2.21
CA ASP A 58 -7.10 -15.40 2.03
C ASP A 58 -7.81 -15.57 3.38
N GLU A 59 -7.06 -15.90 4.44
CA GLU A 59 -7.57 -15.91 5.82
C GLU A 59 -8.02 -14.52 6.25
N ALA A 60 -7.24 -13.47 5.97
CA ALA A 60 -7.61 -12.10 6.27
C ALA A 60 -8.89 -11.65 5.51
N VAL A 61 -9.01 -12.03 4.23
CA VAL A 61 -10.23 -11.78 3.44
C VAL A 61 -11.43 -12.50 4.04
N SER A 62 -11.25 -13.76 4.45
CA SER A 62 -12.30 -14.54 5.11
C SER A 62 -12.72 -13.94 6.46
N ALA A 63 -11.83 -13.21 7.13
CA ALA A 63 -12.08 -12.48 8.36
C ALA A 63 -12.69 -11.09 8.16
N GLY A 64 -12.96 -10.68 6.91
CA GLY A 64 -13.66 -9.42 6.58
C GLY A 64 -12.79 -8.36 5.89
N LEU A 65 -11.54 -8.66 5.55
CA LEU A 65 -10.72 -7.78 4.71
C LEU A 65 -11.24 -7.75 3.27
N GLN A 66 -11.01 -6.64 2.55
CA GLN A 66 -11.38 -6.55 1.14
C GLN A 66 -10.67 -7.62 0.29
N PRO A 67 -11.40 -8.34 -0.59
CA PRO A 67 -10.84 -9.37 -1.45
C PRO A 67 -9.91 -8.82 -2.53
N GLN A 68 -9.98 -7.52 -2.79
CA GLN A 68 -9.09 -6.80 -3.69
C GLN A 68 -8.79 -5.42 -3.10
N GLY A 69 -7.54 -5.19 -2.74
CA GLY A 69 -7.05 -3.91 -2.24
C GLY A 69 -6.60 -2.95 -3.34
N CYS A 70 -6.07 -1.81 -2.89
CA CYS A 70 -5.60 -0.67 -3.66
C CYS A 70 -6.72 0.20 -4.26
N TYR A 71 -6.59 1.52 -4.14
CA TYR A 71 -7.63 2.47 -4.59
C TYR A 71 -7.92 2.45 -6.11
N TRP A 72 -6.97 1.97 -6.92
CA TRP A 72 -6.91 2.20 -8.37
C TRP A 72 -7.14 0.94 -9.22
N TYR A 73 -7.70 -0.15 -8.68
CA TYR A 73 -7.99 -1.32 -9.53
C TYR A 73 -9.10 -1.07 -10.55
N LEU A 74 -9.07 -1.82 -11.65
CA LEU A 74 -9.85 -1.48 -12.84
C LEU A 74 -11.37 -1.54 -12.59
N ASP A 75 -11.85 -2.48 -11.76
CA ASP A 75 -13.28 -2.67 -11.52
C ASP A 75 -13.95 -1.46 -10.83
N THR A 76 -13.21 -0.67 -10.04
CA THR A 76 -13.75 0.57 -9.44
C THR A 76 -13.73 1.75 -10.40
N ARG A 77 -13.04 1.65 -11.53
CA ARG A 77 -12.78 2.75 -12.48
C ARG A 77 -13.29 2.46 -13.90
N ALA A 78 -14.33 1.64 -14.03
CA ALA A 78 -14.88 1.25 -15.34
C ALA A 78 -15.28 2.47 -16.20
N GLU A 79 -15.94 3.46 -15.61
CA GLU A 79 -16.34 4.70 -16.29
C GLU A 79 -15.13 5.52 -16.78
N GLU A 80 -14.09 5.63 -15.95
CA GLU A 80 -12.85 6.34 -16.31
C GLU A 80 -12.11 5.62 -17.43
N HIS A 81 -12.04 4.28 -17.36
CA HIS A 81 -11.45 3.43 -18.41
C HIS A 81 -12.18 3.59 -19.75
N LEU A 82 -13.52 3.67 -19.73
CA LEU A 82 -14.33 3.90 -20.94
C LEU A 82 -14.05 5.26 -21.59
N ARG A 83 -13.72 6.28 -20.79
CA ARG A 83 -13.41 7.64 -21.23
C ARG A 83 -11.98 7.83 -21.73
N MET A 84 -11.07 6.91 -21.45
CA MET A 84 -9.68 6.99 -21.93
C MET A 84 -9.61 7.13 -23.45
N SER A 85 -8.66 7.93 -23.96
CA SER A 85 -8.44 8.08 -25.40
C SER A 85 -8.15 6.73 -26.06
N ASN A 86 -8.60 6.54 -27.30
CA ASN A 86 -8.23 5.40 -28.14
C ASN A 86 -6.95 5.66 -28.97
N LYS A 87 -6.27 6.80 -28.74
CA LYS A 87 -5.12 7.24 -29.52
C LYS A 87 -3.88 7.38 -28.65
N GLY A 88 -2.70 7.32 -29.29
CA GLY A 88 -1.43 7.57 -28.64
C GLY A 88 -1.10 6.55 -27.54
N TRP A 89 -0.37 7.00 -26.52
CA TRP A 89 0.05 6.16 -25.41
C TRP A 89 -1.12 5.76 -24.48
N GLU A 90 -2.09 6.65 -24.27
CA GLU A 90 -3.30 6.37 -23.49
C GLU A 90 -4.13 5.24 -24.12
N GLY A 91 -4.29 5.25 -25.45
CA GLY A 91 -4.98 4.16 -26.17
C GLY A 91 -4.30 2.80 -26.00
N ARG A 92 -2.95 2.77 -26.00
CA ARG A 92 -2.20 1.55 -25.72
C ARG A 92 -2.44 1.06 -24.29
N LEU A 93 -2.47 1.95 -23.31
CA LEU A 93 -2.81 1.59 -21.93
C LEU A 93 -4.25 1.11 -21.79
N ARG A 94 -5.21 1.79 -22.43
CA ARG A 94 -6.62 1.38 -22.42
C ARG A 94 -6.80 -0.06 -22.93
N LEU A 95 -6.10 -0.41 -24.01
CA LEU A 95 -6.12 -1.76 -24.58
C LEU A 95 -5.47 -2.80 -23.65
N ALA A 96 -4.38 -2.44 -22.96
CA ALA A 96 -3.65 -3.34 -22.07
C ALA A 96 -4.29 -3.47 -20.67
N ALA A 97 -5.08 -2.50 -20.22
CA ALA A 97 -5.54 -2.37 -18.83
C ALA A 97 -6.20 -3.65 -18.29
N ARG A 98 -7.11 -4.26 -19.07
CA ARG A 98 -7.78 -5.51 -18.67
C ARG A 98 -6.80 -6.67 -18.52
N ALA A 99 -5.84 -6.80 -19.43
CA ALA A 99 -4.84 -7.88 -19.36
C ALA A 99 -3.91 -7.70 -18.16
N ILE A 100 -3.50 -6.45 -17.86
CA ILE A 100 -2.69 -6.11 -16.68
C ILE A 100 -3.46 -6.43 -15.39
N ASP A 101 -4.71 -5.97 -15.28
CA ASP A 101 -5.55 -6.21 -14.11
C ASP A 101 -5.77 -7.71 -13.85
N LEU A 102 -6.11 -8.47 -14.90
CA LEU A 102 -6.25 -9.94 -14.81
C LEU A 102 -4.94 -10.61 -14.38
N ARG A 103 -3.78 -10.16 -14.90
CA ARG A 103 -2.48 -10.73 -14.56
C ARG A 103 -2.09 -10.45 -13.11
N LEU A 104 -2.45 -9.29 -12.56
CA LEU A 104 -2.22 -8.93 -11.16
C LEU A 104 -3.15 -9.69 -10.22
N LYS A 105 -4.41 -9.89 -10.61
CA LYS A 105 -5.39 -10.71 -9.87
C LYS A 105 -4.96 -12.18 -9.80
N ALA A 106 -4.36 -12.70 -10.89
CA ALA A 106 -3.90 -14.08 -10.99
C ALA A 106 -2.45 -14.30 -10.51
N ASP A 107 -1.78 -13.25 -10.00
CA ASP A 107 -0.39 -13.40 -9.56
C ASP A 107 -0.32 -14.32 -8.32
N PRO A 108 0.55 -15.34 -8.29
CA PRO A 108 0.64 -16.25 -7.16
C PRO A 108 1.22 -15.59 -5.90
N MET A 109 1.93 -14.46 -6.03
CA MET A 109 2.52 -13.73 -4.92
C MET A 109 1.52 -12.70 -4.37
N GLN A 110 0.45 -13.19 -3.74
CA GLN A 110 -0.53 -12.34 -3.05
C GLN A 110 -0.13 -12.09 -1.60
N SER A 111 -0.46 -10.90 -1.10
CA SER A 111 -0.44 -10.53 0.31
C SER A 111 -1.55 -9.50 0.58
N VAL A 112 -1.47 -8.78 1.69
CA VAL A 112 -2.30 -7.60 2.00
C VAL A 112 -1.49 -6.34 1.77
N CYS A 113 -1.98 -5.46 0.92
CA CYS A 113 -1.41 -4.15 0.64
C CYS A 113 -2.08 -3.08 1.52
N HIS A 114 -1.32 -2.02 1.85
CA HIS A 114 -1.83 -0.76 2.40
C HIS A 114 -2.87 -0.15 1.46
N GLY A 115 -2.58 -0.14 0.16
CA GLY A 115 -3.52 0.21 -0.90
C GLY A 115 -3.53 1.69 -1.31
N ASP A 116 -2.92 2.57 -0.52
CA ASP A 116 -2.68 3.98 -0.85
C ASP A 116 -1.37 4.50 -0.23
N ALA A 117 -0.26 3.80 -0.49
CA ALA A 117 1.07 4.08 0.07
C ALA A 117 1.73 5.34 -0.56
N LYS A 118 1.23 6.52 -0.20
CA LYS A 118 1.74 7.84 -0.64
C LYS A 118 2.30 8.64 0.53
N ASP A 119 3.12 9.65 0.23
CA ASP A 119 3.74 10.57 1.21
C ASP A 119 2.74 11.14 2.23
N ALA A 120 1.56 11.55 1.77
CA ALA A 120 0.50 12.10 2.62
C ALA A 120 -0.04 11.10 3.67
N ASN A 121 0.18 9.79 3.50
CA ASN A 121 -0.30 8.72 4.38
C ASN A 121 0.82 8.15 5.26
N ILE A 122 1.97 8.83 5.33
CA ILE A 122 3.17 8.37 6.04
C ILE A 122 3.59 9.44 7.05
N VAL A 123 3.87 9.00 8.28
CA VAL A 123 4.44 9.81 9.36
C VAL A 123 5.77 9.19 9.78
N PHE A 124 6.77 10.02 10.01
CA PHE A 124 8.07 9.58 10.50
C PHE A 124 8.26 9.99 11.96
N SER A 125 8.70 9.04 12.79
CA SER A 125 8.95 9.28 14.22
C SER A 125 10.01 10.36 14.43
N GLU A 126 9.80 11.24 15.42
CA GLU A 126 10.83 12.21 15.85
C GLU A 126 11.89 11.55 16.75
N GLY A 127 13.17 11.73 16.40
CA GLY A 127 14.32 11.39 17.26
C GLY A 127 14.92 9.99 17.07
N GLY A 128 16.17 9.95 16.56
CA GLY A 128 16.99 8.74 16.43
C GLY A 128 17.75 8.66 15.09
N ASP A 129 18.75 7.78 15.02
CA ASP A 129 19.65 7.57 13.85
C ASP A 129 18.93 7.00 12.60
N GLY A 130 17.61 6.80 12.65
CA GLY A 130 16.77 6.42 11.54
C GLY A 130 15.30 6.68 11.88
N SER A 131 14.62 7.46 11.05
CA SER A 131 13.19 7.74 11.17
C SER A 131 12.38 6.47 10.88
N GLU A 132 11.63 5.95 11.87
CA GLU A 132 10.71 4.85 11.63
C GLU A 132 9.50 5.37 10.84
N ALA A 133 9.13 4.64 9.78
CA ALA A 133 7.92 4.93 9.02
C ALA A 133 6.70 4.37 9.77
N MET A 134 5.66 5.18 9.89
CA MET A 134 4.35 4.82 10.41
C MET A 134 3.32 5.16 9.35
N MET A 135 2.39 4.24 9.07
CA MET A 135 1.39 4.46 8.02
C MET A 135 -0.01 4.54 8.61
N TYR A 136 -0.86 5.33 7.96
CA TYR A 136 -2.26 5.53 8.30
C TYR A 136 -3.11 5.65 7.04
N ASP A 137 -4.43 5.71 7.19
CA ASP A 137 -5.41 5.68 6.10
C ASP A 137 -5.46 4.33 5.35
N PHE A 138 -6.01 3.33 6.05
CA PHE A 138 -6.18 1.94 5.56
C PHE A 138 -7.50 1.73 4.81
N GLN A 139 -8.15 2.78 4.30
CA GLN A 139 -9.47 2.67 3.64
C GLN A 139 -9.45 1.73 2.42
N TYR A 140 -8.31 1.62 1.74
CA TYR A 140 -8.11 0.78 0.56
C TYR A 140 -7.24 -0.46 0.82
N CYS A 141 -7.06 -0.81 2.09
CA CYS A 141 -6.33 -2.00 2.51
C CYS A 141 -7.05 -3.26 2.03
N GLY A 142 -6.31 -4.20 1.44
CA GLY A 142 -6.90 -5.42 0.92
C GLY A 142 -5.92 -6.33 0.22
N LYS A 143 -6.41 -7.50 -0.21
CA LYS A 143 -5.57 -8.48 -0.90
C LYS A 143 -5.09 -7.98 -2.26
N ALA A 144 -3.79 -8.07 -2.51
CA ALA A 144 -3.17 -7.67 -3.77
C ALA A 144 -1.74 -8.23 -3.85
N PRO A 145 -1.13 -8.26 -5.06
CA PRO A 145 0.30 -8.50 -5.14
C PRO A 145 1.07 -7.28 -4.59
N PRO A 146 2.10 -7.48 -3.74
CA PRO A 146 2.92 -6.42 -3.14
C PRO A 146 3.47 -5.38 -4.12
N SER A 147 3.67 -5.77 -5.37
CA SER A 147 4.14 -4.89 -6.43
C SER A 147 3.25 -3.67 -6.66
N LYS A 148 1.95 -3.76 -6.32
CA LYS A 148 1.03 -2.60 -6.40
C LYS A 148 1.43 -1.49 -5.42
N ASP A 149 1.66 -1.83 -4.15
CA ASP A 149 2.10 -0.86 -3.15
C ASP A 149 3.50 -0.32 -3.47
N LEU A 150 4.43 -1.20 -3.90
CA LEU A 150 5.79 -0.79 -4.25
C LEU A 150 5.80 0.21 -5.41
N ALA A 151 5.11 -0.09 -6.50
CA ALA A 151 5.03 0.81 -7.65
C ALA A 151 4.40 2.15 -7.24
N TYR A 152 3.34 2.13 -6.43
CA TYR A 152 2.68 3.35 -5.98
C TYR A 152 3.57 4.18 -5.05
N ALA A 153 4.21 3.56 -4.06
CA ALA A 153 5.13 4.26 -3.15
C ALA A 153 6.35 4.85 -3.90
N LEU A 154 6.96 4.08 -4.80
CA LEU A 154 8.12 4.54 -5.56
C LEU A 154 7.78 5.66 -6.56
N THR A 155 6.55 5.74 -7.05
CA THR A 155 6.13 6.79 -7.99
C THR A 155 5.52 8.02 -7.31
N CYS A 156 4.81 7.84 -6.20
CA CYS A 156 4.08 8.91 -5.52
C CYS A 156 4.82 9.48 -4.31
N ALA A 157 5.70 8.70 -3.67
CA ALA A 157 6.40 9.13 -2.46
C ALA A 157 7.91 9.31 -2.65
N SER A 158 8.50 8.84 -3.76
CA SER A 158 9.92 9.03 -4.07
C SER A 158 10.13 10.05 -5.18
N ASN A 159 11.07 10.98 -4.96
CA ASN A 159 11.68 11.80 -6.00
C ASN A 159 13.07 11.28 -6.40
N VAL A 160 13.39 10.00 -6.11
CA VAL A 160 14.73 9.43 -6.26
C VAL A 160 14.75 8.29 -7.30
N PRO A 161 14.69 8.59 -8.62
CA PRO A 161 14.75 7.57 -9.67
C PRO A 161 16.05 6.74 -9.63
N ALA A 162 17.16 7.33 -9.17
CA ALA A 162 18.48 6.70 -9.18
C ALA A 162 18.63 5.55 -8.16
N ALA A 163 17.70 5.41 -7.20
CA ALA A 163 17.80 4.46 -6.10
C ALA A 163 16.77 3.31 -6.16
N GLU A 164 15.94 3.23 -7.20
CA GLU A 164 14.85 2.23 -7.30
C GLU A 164 15.33 0.81 -7.04
N GLU A 165 16.36 0.35 -7.76
CA GLU A 165 16.91 -0.99 -7.60
C GLU A 165 17.40 -1.24 -6.18
N ALA A 166 18.14 -0.28 -5.58
CA ALA A 166 18.65 -0.42 -4.23
C ALA A 166 17.53 -0.47 -3.18
N LEU A 167 16.45 0.28 -3.38
CA LEU A 167 15.25 0.27 -2.54
C LEU A 167 14.49 -1.05 -2.65
N LEU A 168 14.33 -1.60 -3.86
CA LEU A 168 13.71 -2.89 -4.09
C LEU A 168 14.53 -4.03 -3.48
N GLN A 169 15.86 -4.00 -3.62
CA GLN A 169 16.74 -4.97 -2.96
C GLN A 169 16.64 -4.87 -1.43
N HIS A 170 16.53 -3.65 -0.89
CA HIS A 170 16.29 -3.44 0.54
C HIS A 170 14.95 -4.05 0.98
N TYR A 171 13.87 -3.75 0.27
CA TYR A 171 12.56 -4.34 0.50
C TYR A 171 12.60 -5.88 0.48
N LEU A 172 13.24 -6.50 -0.52
CA LEU A 172 13.32 -7.95 -0.66
C LEU A 172 14.08 -8.60 0.50
N ARG A 173 15.16 -7.97 0.98
CA ARG A 173 15.89 -8.45 2.17
C ARG A 173 15.03 -8.42 3.42
N GLU A 174 14.33 -7.31 3.67
CA GLU A 174 13.43 -7.20 4.83
C GLU A 174 12.24 -8.16 4.72
N LEU A 175 11.68 -8.33 3.52
CA LEU A 175 10.58 -9.27 3.27
C LEU A 175 11.02 -10.70 3.61
N THR A 176 12.16 -11.13 3.07
CA THR A 176 12.70 -12.48 3.30
C THR A 176 12.95 -12.72 4.78
N ARG A 177 13.57 -11.75 5.47
CA ARG A 177 13.83 -11.80 6.92
C ARG A 177 12.56 -12.00 7.75
N HIS A 178 11.41 -11.51 7.30
CA HIS A 178 10.14 -11.63 8.00
C HIS A 178 9.29 -12.84 7.56
N LEU A 179 9.70 -13.54 6.49
CA LEU A 179 9.07 -14.78 6.03
C LEU A 179 9.70 -16.03 6.66
N GLU A 180 10.99 -15.95 7.04
CA GLU A 180 11.72 -16.96 7.84
C GLU A 180 11.23 -16.99 9.30
#